data_AF-A0A1H6C542-F1
#
_entry.id   AF-A0A1H6C542-F1
#
_cell.length_a   1.000
_cell.length_b   1.000
_cell.length_c   1.000
_cell.angle_alpha   90.00
_cell.angle_beta   90.00
_cell.angle_gamma   90.00
#
_symmetry.space_group_name_H-M   'P 1'
#
loop_
_entity.id
_entity.type
_entity.pdbx_description
1 polymer ?
#
loop_
_entity_poly.entity_id
_entity_poly.type
_entity_poly.pdbx_seq_one_letter_code
_entity_poly.pdbx_strand_id
1 'polypeptide(L)'
;MAPRTRSWRHAAIAFTAGAAALATTSAAIAGTAAGRPRGIDWNAVGRAIGQPLKTEAQDVHTAEWLRTDLHVVNAGVRENPAMELNAEASFHQTTPDRALMIGEVTLTGAEVNKVADALQRGGVEITALHKHIQDETPRLWWMHYWAQGDPVQIARTVHTALAQTGIPLDQKEGKEPPVKLDTAALDRIIGAKGEDENGVLQYRIPVTQKITDTRAHTTVPYLMEASTQLMFQPLGGGRAAVNGDFTMTADQVNPVIKALRSRGMTIIELHNHMLYEQPRLFYLHFWKTGDATALAGDLRAGLDQVRAPGH
;
A
#
# COMPACT_ATOMS: atom_id res chain seq x y z
N MET A 1 4.14 -71.62 47.34
CA MET A 1 4.86 -72.61 48.17
C MET A 1 6.34 -72.41 47.91
N ALA A 2 7.04 -71.68 48.78
CA ALA A 2 8.48 -71.49 48.64
C ALA A 2 9.23 -72.60 49.39
N PRO A 3 10.36 -73.07 48.86
CA PRO A 3 11.44 -73.44 49.74
C PRO A 3 12.83 -72.97 49.27
N ARG A 4 13.57 -72.44 50.26
CA ARG A 4 14.98 -72.70 50.61
C ARG A 4 16.05 -72.65 49.50
N THR A 5 17.06 -71.80 49.73
CA THR A 5 18.48 -72.16 49.92
C THR A 5 19.20 -70.95 50.53
N ARG A 6 19.79 -71.04 51.73
CA ARG A 6 21.05 -71.64 52.20
C ARG A 6 22.29 -70.76 51.96
N SER A 7 22.80 -70.27 53.09
CA SER A 7 23.96 -69.42 53.36
C SER A 7 25.31 -69.95 52.88
N TRP A 8 26.22 -69.04 52.49
CA TRP A 8 27.67 -69.20 52.68
C TRP A 8 28.29 -67.89 53.19
N ARG A 9 29.34 -68.06 53.99
CA ARG A 9 29.89 -67.14 54.98
C ARG A 9 31.24 -66.55 54.51
N HIS A 10 31.48 -65.32 54.94
CA HIS A 10 32.75 -64.60 55.19
C HIS A 10 33.71 -64.28 54.04
N ALA A 11 33.97 -62.99 53.83
CA ALA A 11 35.25 -62.36 54.17
C ALA A 11 35.07 -60.83 54.14
N ALA A 12 35.33 -60.19 55.28
CA ALA A 12 35.34 -58.74 55.40
C ALA A 12 36.68 -58.19 54.90
N ILE A 13 36.63 -57.27 53.93
CA ILE A 13 37.74 -56.38 53.59
C ILE A 13 37.18 -54.96 53.71
N ALA A 14 37.69 -54.23 54.71
CA ALA A 14 37.40 -52.83 54.88
C ALA A 14 38.19 -52.02 53.84
N PHE A 15 37.48 -51.36 52.92
CA PHE A 15 38.03 -50.25 52.15
C PHE A 15 37.25 -48.98 52.46
N THR A 16 38.02 -48.00 52.91
CA THR A 16 37.76 -46.59 53.14
C THR A 16 36.65 -45.98 52.28
N ALA A 17 35.65 -45.39 52.95
CA ALA A 17 34.63 -44.55 52.35
C ALA A 17 35.25 -43.23 51.81
N GLY A 18 35.53 -43.19 50.52
CA GLY A 18 35.68 -41.95 49.77
C GLY A 18 34.32 -41.53 49.22
N ALA A 19 33.68 -40.55 49.85
CA ALA A 19 32.48 -39.93 49.33
C ALA A 19 32.84 -39.10 48.08
N ALA A 20 32.83 -39.74 46.92
CA ALA A 20 32.79 -39.04 45.65
C ALA A 20 31.37 -38.49 45.47
N ALA A 21 31.18 -37.21 45.82
CA ALA A 21 30.02 -36.46 45.38
C ALA A 21 30.01 -36.45 43.84
N LEU A 22 29.20 -37.30 43.23
CA LEU A 22 28.81 -37.14 41.84
C LEU A 22 27.99 -35.85 41.75
N ALA A 23 28.69 -34.74 41.49
CA ALA A 23 28.07 -33.58 40.89
C ALA A 23 27.55 -34.02 39.52
N THR A 24 26.28 -34.42 39.47
CA THR A 24 25.55 -34.50 38.21
C THR A 24 25.43 -33.07 37.70
N THR A 25 26.43 -32.63 36.94
CA THR A 25 26.30 -31.48 36.06
C THR A 25 25.23 -31.86 35.05
N SER A 26 23.99 -31.46 35.33
CA SER A 26 22.97 -31.30 34.30
C SER A 26 23.55 -30.30 33.32
N ALA A 27 24.20 -30.80 32.27
CA ALA A 27 24.49 -30.01 31.09
C ALA A 27 23.13 -29.59 30.57
N ALA A 28 22.71 -28.38 30.93
CA ALA A 28 21.63 -27.70 30.26
C ALA A 28 22.04 -27.68 28.80
N ILE A 29 21.37 -28.53 28.01
CA ILE A 29 21.36 -28.38 26.57
C ILE A 29 20.73 -27.02 26.38
N ALA A 30 21.58 -26.00 26.22
CA ALA A 30 21.17 -24.71 25.70
C ALA A 30 20.67 -25.03 24.30
N GLY A 31 19.38 -25.38 24.22
CA GLY A 31 18.66 -25.36 22.97
C GLY A 31 18.90 -23.97 22.43
N THR A 32 19.71 -23.87 21.39
CA THR A 32 19.71 -22.71 20.53
C THR A 32 18.26 -22.55 20.14
N ALA A 33 17.58 -21.57 20.76
CA ALA A 33 16.27 -21.18 20.32
C ALA A 33 16.44 -20.92 18.83
N ALA A 34 15.85 -21.80 18.01
CA ALA A 34 15.85 -21.66 16.58
C ALA A 34 15.44 -20.21 16.31
N GLY A 35 16.35 -19.45 15.67
CA GLY A 35 16.17 -18.03 15.46
C GLY A 35 14.76 -17.78 14.95
N ARG A 36 14.03 -16.87 15.61
CA ARG A 36 12.74 -16.37 15.12
C ARG A 36 12.86 -16.08 13.62
N PRO A 37 11.80 -16.29 12.82
CA PRO A 37 11.88 -16.09 11.37
C PRO A 37 12.51 -14.73 11.06
N ARG A 38 13.51 -14.71 10.16
CA ARG A 38 14.17 -13.49 9.67
C ARG A 38 13.28 -12.80 8.65
N GLY A 39 12.15 -12.25 9.10
CA GLY A 39 11.19 -11.56 8.25
C GLY A 39 10.03 -10.99 9.08
N ILE A 40 9.33 -10.02 8.51
CA ILE A 40 8.15 -9.43 9.14
C ILE A 40 7.01 -10.46 9.18
N ASP A 41 6.31 -10.58 10.32
CA ASP A 41 5.06 -11.32 10.40
C ASP A 41 3.92 -10.49 9.82
N TRP A 42 3.72 -10.58 8.50
CA TRP A 42 2.67 -9.85 7.79
C TRP A 42 1.26 -10.18 8.27
N ASN A 43 1.03 -11.37 8.86
CA ASN A 43 -0.26 -11.68 9.48
C ASN A 43 -0.47 -10.86 10.77
N ALA A 44 0.58 -10.58 11.53
CA ALA A 44 0.50 -9.67 12.68
C ALA A 44 0.22 -8.24 12.26
N VAL A 45 0.83 -7.79 11.16
CA VAL A 45 0.57 -6.47 10.57
C VAL A 45 -0.89 -6.38 10.10
N GLY A 46 -1.39 -7.40 9.39
CA GLY A 46 -2.79 -7.45 8.98
C GLY A 46 -3.78 -7.43 10.15
N ARG A 47 -3.54 -8.24 11.20
CA ARG A 47 -4.35 -8.18 12.43
C ARG A 47 -4.32 -6.81 13.11
N ALA A 48 -3.19 -6.11 13.06
CA ALA A 48 -3.03 -4.79 13.66
C ALA A 48 -3.73 -3.69 12.85
N ILE A 49 -3.72 -3.79 11.51
CA ILE A 49 -4.36 -2.80 10.64
C ILE A 49 -5.86 -3.05 10.46
N GLY A 50 -6.35 -4.26 10.80
CA GLY A 50 -7.77 -4.60 10.81
C GLY A 50 -8.22 -5.55 9.69
N GLN A 51 -7.33 -5.93 8.76
CA GLN A 51 -7.63 -6.92 7.71
C GLN A 51 -6.38 -7.67 7.22
N PRO A 52 -6.51 -8.86 6.62
CA PRO A 52 -5.40 -9.52 5.93
C PRO A 52 -4.80 -8.60 4.85
N LEU A 53 -3.47 -8.61 4.71
CA LEU A 53 -2.80 -7.87 3.64
C LEU A 53 -2.80 -8.70 2.35
N LYS A 54 -2.97 -8.02 1.21
CA LYS A 54 -2.71 -8.60 -0.11
C LYS A 54 -1.23 -8.43 -0.44
N THR A 55 -0.58 -9.51 -0.88
CA THR A 55 0.80 -9.43 -1.36
C THR A 55 0.80 -9.19 -2.86
N GLU A 56 1.39 -8.08 -3.27
CA GLU A 56 1.48 -7.63 -4.66
C GLU A 56 2.91 -7.77 -5.21
N ALA A 57 3.11 -7.30 -6.44
CA ALA A 57 4.43 -7.28 -7.07
C ALA A 57 5.48 -6.54 -6.23
N GLN A 58 6.74 -6.93 -6.36
CA GLN A 58 7.89 -6.36 -5.63
C GLN A 58 7.80 -6.46 -4.10
N ASP A 59 7.08 -7.47 -3.58
CA ASP A 59 6.94 -7.72 -2.13
C ASP A 59 6.34 -6.51 -1.40
N VAL A 60 5.30 -5.93 -2.01
CA VAL A 60 4.47 -4.89 -1.40
C VAL A 60 3.25 -5.57 -0.78
N HIS A 61 2.95 -5.24 0.47
CA HIS A 61 1.81 -5.77 1.19
C HIS A 61 0.80 -4.65 1.45
N THR A 62 -0.38 -4.76 0.86
CA THR A 62 -1.37 -3.68 0.82
C THR A 62 -2.61 -4.00 1.65
N ALA A 63 -3.22 -2.95 2.18
CA ALA A 63 -4.56 -2.98 2.74
C ALA A 63 -5.33 -1.78 2.18
N GLU A 64 -6.58 -2.01 1.76
CA GLU A 64 -7.43 -0.99 1.16
C GLU A 64 -8.84 -1.03 1.77
N TRP A 65 -9.47 0.13 1.93
CA TRP A 65 -10.87 0.28 2.31
C TRP A 65 -11.54 1.35 1.47
N LEU A 66 -12.62 1.00 0.76
CA LEU A 66 -13.35 1.95 -0.08
C LEU A 66 -14.29 2.85 0.75
N ARG A 67 -14.48 4.11 0.34
CA ARG A 67 -15.48 5.07 0.89
C ARG A 67 -16.90 4.73 0.45
N THR A 68 -17.35 3.50 0.72
CA THR A 68 -18.71 3.05 0.41
C THR A 68 -19.78 3.71 1.28
N ASP A 69 -19.39 4.38 2.36
CA ASP A 69 -20.22 5.25 3.19
C ASP A 69 -20.63 6.55 2.49
N LEU A 70 -19.87 6.98 1.47
CA LEU A 70 -20.12 8.23 0.77
C LEU A 70 -20.88 8.05 -0.55
N HIS A 71 -21.58 9.10 -0.93
CA HIS A 71 -22.18 9.27 -2.25
C HIS A 71 -21.54 10.47 -2.94
N VAL A 72 -20.43 10.22 -3.62
CA VAL A 72 -19.64 11.27 -4.26
C VAL A 72 -20.14 11.50 -5.69
N VAL A 73 -20.37 12.76 -6.02
CA VAL A 73 -20.66 13.22 -7.38
C VAL A 73 -19.63 14.27 -7.77
N ASN A 74 -18.98 14.10 -8.91
CA ASN A 74 -17.98 15.01 -9.46
C ASN A 74 -18.37 15.42 -10.87
N ALA A 75 -18.50 16.72 -11.14
CA ALA A 75 -18.88 17.24 -12.45
C ALA A 75 -20.13 16.54 -13.04
N GLY A 76 -21.10 16.23 -12.19
CA GLY A 76 -22.35 15.53 -12.55
C GLY A 76 -22.25 14.01 -12.73
N VAL A 77 -21.07 13.41 -12.54
CA VAL A 77 -20.87 11.95 -12.56
C VAL A 77 -20.87 11.41 -11.13
N ARG A 78 -21.67 10.38 -10.85
CA ARG A 78 -21.55 9.61 -9.60
C ARG A 78 -20.29 8.76 -9.66
N GLU A 79 -19.37 8.99 -8.72
CA GLU A 79 -18.09 8.27 -8.66
C GLU A 79 -18.28 6.85 -8.13
N ASN A 80 -17.56 5.92 -8.74
CA ASN A 80 -17.29 4.59 -8.19
C ASN A 80 -16.20 4.76 -7.13
N PRO A 81 -16.35 4.21 -5.91
CA PRO A 81 -15.32 4.31 -4.90
C PRO A 81 -13.92 3.84 -5.31
N ALA A 82 -13.84 2.92 -6.28
CA ALA A 82 -12.56 2.49 -6.85
C ALA A 82 -11.88 3.52 -7.79
N MET A 83 -12.42 4.74 -7.90
CA MET A 83 -11.76 5.90 -8.49
C MET A 83 -10.94 6.66 -7.43
N GLU A 84 -10.15 5.96 -6.62
CA GLU A 84 -9.37 6.51 -5.48
C GLU A 84 -10.24 7.27 -4.46
N LEU A 85 -11.41 6.70 -4.11
CA LEU A 85 -12.16 7.13 -2.93
C LEU A 85 -12.00 6.06 -1.87
N ASN A 86 -10.82 5.98 -1.29
CA ASN A 86 -10.39 4.89 -0.42
C ASN A 86 -9.48 5.38 0.71
N ALA A 87 -9.14 4.46 1.60
CA ALA A 87 -7.94 4.52 2.42
C ALA A 87 -7.05 3.34 2.04
N GLU A 88 -5.75 3.56 1.97
CA GLU A 88 -4.79 2.53 1.65
C GLU A 88 -3.51 2.65 2.47
N ALA A 89 -2.90 1.51 2.75
CA ALA A 89 -1.56 1.45 3.34
C ALA A 89 -0.77 0.33 2.67
N SER A 90 0.34 0.72 2.05
CA SER A 90 1.27 -0.18 1.36
C SER A 90 2.54 -0.32 2.18
N PHE A 91 2.90 -1.54 2.54
CA PHE A 91 4.09 -1.86 3.33
C PHE A 91 5.13 -2.56 2.47
N HIS A 92 6.40 -2.21 2.65
CA HIS A 92 7.53 -2.90 2.04
C HIS A 92 8.66 -3.08 3.03
N GLN A 93 9.22 -4.29 3.10
CA GLN A 93 10.27 -4.61 4.07
C GLN A 93 11.58 -3.89 3.71
N THR A 94 12.13 -3.12 4.65
CA THR A 94 13.43 -2.42 4.47
C THR A 94 14.58 -3.09 5.22
N THR A 95 14.31 -3.69 6.37
CA THR A 95 15.25 -4.50 7.17
C THR A 95 14.50 -5.71 7.74
N PRO A 96 15.15 -6.72 8.34
CA PRO A 96 14.47 -7.89 8.91
C PRO A 96 13.30 -7.57 9.86
N ASP A 97 13.32 -6.40 10.50
CA ASP A 97 12.41 -5.96 11.55
C ASP A 97 11.73 -4.60 11.26
N ARG A 98 12.00 -3.96 10.11
CA ARG A 98 11.42 -2.66 9.76
C ARG A 98 10.81 -2.66 8.37
N ALA A 99 9.68 -1.97 8.22
CA ALA A 99 9.07 -1.67 6.95
C ALA A 99 9.05 -0.16 6.69
N LEU A 100 9.09 0.20 5.42
CA LEU A 100 8.53 1.44 4.89
C LEU A 100 7.02 1.24 4.73
N MET A 101 6.24 2.26 5.07
CA MET A 101 4.82 2.36 4.77
C MET A 101 4.56 3.69 4.06
N ILE A 102 3.85 3.63 2.94
CA ILE A 102 3.28 4.77 2.24
C ILE A 102 1.79 4.49 2.09
N GLY A 103 0.96 5.50 2.30
CA GLY A 103 -0.48 5.35 2.13
C GLY A 103 -1.18 6.67 1.91
N GLU A 104 -2.46 6.53 1.61
CA GLU A 104 -3.38 7.61 1.29
C GLU A 104 -4.70 7.41 2.05
N VAL A 105 -5.42 8.49 2.30
CA VAL A 105 -6.83 8.43 2.69
C VAL A 105 -7.65 9.59 2.15
N THR A 106 -8.82 9.29 1.59
CA THR A 106 -9.87 10.27 1.26
C THR A 106 -10.70 10.63 2.49
N LEU A 107 -10.77 11.92 2.79
CA LEU A 107 -11.37 12.48 4.01
C LEU A 107 -12.39 13.56 3.68
N THR A 108 -13.48 13.60 4.45
CA THR A 108 -14.34 14.78 4.52
C THR A 108 -13.63 15.87 5.32
N GLY A 109 -14.04 17.13 5.16
CA GLY A 109 -13.46 18.25 5.92
C GLY A 109 -13.54 18.09 7.45
N ALA A 110 -14.52 17.35 7.97
CA ALA A 110 -14.66 17.09 9.40
C ALA A 110 -13.73 15.97 9.92
N GLU A 111 -13.16 15.17 9.02
CA GLU A 111 -12.27 14.05 9.33
C GLU A 111 -10.79 14.47 9.25
N VAL A 112 -10.42 15.38 8.35
CA VAL A 112 -9.01 15.78 8.05
C VAL A 112 -8.15 15.94 9.31
N ASN A 113 -8.50 16.87 10.21
CA ASN A 113 -7.65 17.16 11.36
C ASN A 113 -7.63 16.02 12.39
N LYS A 114 -8.72 15.26 12.54
CA LYS A 114 -8.78 14.14 13.49
C LYS A 114 -7.85 13.01 13.06
N VAL A 115 -7.84 12.71 11.76
CA VAL A 115 -6.97 11.71 11.15
C VAL A 115 -5.52 12.19 11.19
N ALA A 116 -5.24 13.42 10.77
CA ALA A 116 -3.91 14.04 10.87
C ALA A 116 -3.32 13.91 12.28
N ASP A 117 -4.08 14.32 13.30
CA ASP A 117 -3.64 14.27 14.68
C ASP A 117 -3.39 12.83 15.17
N ALA A 118 -4.21 11.87 14.74
CA ALA A 118 -4.05 10.47 15.10
C ALA A 118 -2.81 9.83 14.46
N LEU A 119 -2.54 10.12 13.18
CA LEU A 119 -1.34 9.68 12.48
C LEU A 119 -0.07 10.25 13.14
N GLN A 120 -0.04 11.58 13.35
CA GLN A 120 1.12 12.28 13.92
C GLN A 120 1.44 11.83 15.35
N ARG A 121 0.42 11.60 16.20
CA ARG A 121 0.62 11.05 17.55
C ARG A 121 1.30 9.68 17.56
N GLY A 122 1.09 8.87 16.53
CA GLY A 122 1.69 7.56 16.38
C GLY A 122 2.97 7.55 15.52
N GLY A 123 3.52 8.72 15.18
CA GLY A 123 4.75 8.86 14.39
C GLY A 123 4.59 8.55 12.91
N VAL A 124 3.36 8.58 12.38
CA VAL A 124 3.09 8.53 10.93
C VAL A 124 3.03 9.96 10.41
N GLU A 125 3.94 10.30 9.50
CA GLU A 125 4.13 11.65 8.99
C GLU A 125 3.15 11.92 7.84
N ILE A 126 2.48 13.06 7.85
CA ILE A 126 1.68 13.52 6.71
C ILE A 126 2.63 14.12 5.67
N THR A 127 2.51 13.68 4.42
CA THR A 127 3.39 14.09 3.33
C THR A 127 2.69 15.01 2.33
N ALA A 128 1.37 14.91 2.20
CA ALA A 128 0.56 15.80 1.36
C ALA A 128 -0.90 15.91 1.85
N LEU A 129 -1.57 16.99 1.45
CA LEU A 129 -3.01 17.16 1.57
C LEU A 129 -3.51 17.95 0.34
N HIS A 130 -4.29 17.30 -0.53
CA HIS A 130 -4.63 17.84 -1.85
C HIS A 130 -5.99 17.30 -2.37
N LYS A 131 -6.29 17.57 -3.65
CA LYS A 131 -7.52 17.19 -4.37
C LYS A 131 -7.21 16.24 -5.53
N HIS A 132 -7.97 15.14 -5.62
CA HIS A 132 -7.97 14.28 -6.81
C HIS A 132 -9.03 14.73 -7.82
N ILE A 133 -10.09 15.41 -7.35
CA ILE A 133 -11.22 15.92 -8.13
C ILE A 133 -11.63 17.33 -7.65
N GLN A 134 -12.22 18.15 -8.54
CA GLN A 134 -12.44 19.59 -8.29
C GLN A 134 -13.90 20.03 -8.13
N ASP A 135 -14.86 19.31 -8.72
CA ASP A 135 -16.28 19.68 -8.75
C ASP A 135 -17.11 18.65 -7.99
N GLU A 136 -16.58 18.27 -6.82
CA GLU A 136 -17.06 17.18 -6.00
C GLU A 136 -18.08 17.61 -4.94
N THR A 137 -19.08 16.77 -4.73
CA THR A 137 -20.02 16.84 -3.60
C THR A 137 -20.15 15.45 -2.97
N PRO A 138 -19.95 15.29 -1.65
CA PRO A 138 -19.49 16.32 -0.69
C PRO A 138 -18.04 16.76 -0.98
N ARG A 139 -17.58 17.86 -0.35
CA ARG A 139 -16.17 18.29 -0.45
C ARG A 139 -15.24 17.32 0.27
N LEU A 140 -14.22 16.85 -0.44
CA LEU A 140 -13.28 15.81 0.02
C LEU A 140 -11.82 16.25 -0.07
N TRP A 141 -10.93 15.59 0.65
CA TRP A 141 -9.50 15.85 0.67
C TRP A 141 -8.74 14.53 0.66
N TRP A 142 -7.59 14.48 0.02
CA TRP A 142 -6.72 13.31 0.00
C TRP A 142 -5.48 13.62 0.81
N MET A 143 -5.22 12.78 1.81
CA MET A 143 -4.08 12.92 2.69
C MET A 143 -3.12 11.79 2.45
N HIS A 144 -1.90 12.13 2.05
CA HIS A 144 -0.79 11.19 1.91
C HIS A 144 0.01 11.12 3.19
N TYR A 145 0.50 9.93 3.49
CA TYR A 145 1.26 9.70 4.70
C TYR A 145 2.35 8.63 4.55
N TRP A 146 3.36 8.76 5.39
CA TRP A 146 4.59 7.98 5.35
C TRP A 146 5.03 7.57 6.75
N ALA A 147 5.57 6.36 6.89
CA ALA A 147 6.28 5.95 8.09
C ALA A 147 7.37 4.91 7.80
N GLN A 148 8.36 4.81 8.68
CA GLN A 148 9.31 3.70 8.66
C GLN A 148 9.64 3.22 10.07
N GLY A 149 9.52 1.92 10.34
CA GLY A 149 9.66 1.40 11.69
C GLY A 149 9.09 0.00 11.86
N ASP A 150 8.68 -0.32 13.09
CA ASP A 150 7.94 -1.55 13.40
C ASP A 150 6.60 -1.54 12.65
N PRO A 151 6.40 -2.44 11.67
CA PRO A 151 5.21 -2.44 10.83
C PRO A 151 3.92 -2.71 11.62
N VAL A 152 3.97 -3.44 12.74
CA VAL A 152 2.79 -3.71 13.57
C VAL A 152 2.36 -2.44 14.30
N GLN A 153 3.30 -1.61 14.76
CA GLN A 153 2.95 -0.33 15.40
C GLN A 153 2.43 0.67 14.38
N ILE A 154 3.05 0.76 13.20
CA ILE A 154 2.57 1.60 12.11
C ILE A 154 1.13 1.21 11.74
N ALA A 155 0.86 -0.08 11.54
CA ALA A 155 -0.48 -0.60 11.27
C ALA A 155 -1.52 -0.21 12.34
N ARG A 156 -1.17 -0.32 13.64
CA ARG A 156 -2.07 0.12 14.72
C ARG A 156 -2.36 1.62 14.69
N THR A 157 -1.35 2.42 14.38
CA THR A 157 -1.51 3.87 14.23
C THR A 157 -2.47 4.20 13.09
N VAL A 158 -2.27 3.59 11.91
CA VAL A 158 -3.15 3.77 10.75
C VAL A 158 -4.58 3.34 11.09
N HIS A 159 -4.78 2.15 11.66
CA HIS A 159 -6.10 1.68 12.08
C HIS A 159 -6.79 2.64 13.07
N THR A 160 -6.04 3.18 14.04
CA THR A 160 -6.55 4.17 15.00
C THR A 160 -6.97 5.48 14.31
N ALA A 161 -6.22 5.90 13.29
CA ALA A 161 -6.54 7.08 12.51
C ALA A 161 -7.79 6.84 11.62
N LEU A 162 -7.88 5.70 10.94
CA LEU A 162 -9.05 5.34 10.13
C LEU A 162 -10.33 5.22 10.96
N ALA A 163 -10.23 4.79 12.23
CA ALA A 163 -11.35 4.78 13.17
C ALA A 163 -11.90 6.19 13.50
N GLN A 164 -11.25 7.27 13.06
CA GLN A 164 -11.75 8.65 13.15
C GLN A 164 -12.62 9.06 11.94
N THR A 165 -12.87 8.15 11.00
CA THR A 165 -13.61 8.37 9.76
C THR A 165 -14.93 7.59 9.72
N GLY A 166 -15.74 7.85 8.70
CA GLY A 166 -16.91 7.04 8.33
C GLY A 166 -16.60 5.79 7.51
N ILE A 167 -15.33 5.51 7.17
CA ILE A 167 -14.95 4.35 6.35
C ILE A 167 -15.42 3.05 7.03
N PRO A 168 -16.18 2.18 6.35
CA PRO A 168 -16.51 0.86 6.89
C PRO A 168 -15.24 -0.02 6.92
N LEU A 169 -14.69 -0.32 8.10
CA LEU A 169 -13.41 -1.06 8.19
C LEU A 169 -13.54 -2.58 8.09
N ASP A 170 -14.76 -3.10 8.21
CA ASP A 170 -15.10 -4.53 8.11
C ASP A 170 -15.61 -4.92 6.71
N GLN A 171 -15.15 -4.20 5.68
CA GLN A 171 -15.45 -4.50 4.28
C GLN A 171 -15.00 -5.92 3.92
N LYS A 172 -15.86 -6.62 3.18
CA LYS A 172 -15.55 -7.94 2.64
C LYS A 172 -15.27 -7.76 1.16
N GLU A 173 -14.16 -8.34 0.71
CA GLU A 173 -13.89 -8.47 -0.73
C GLU A 173 -15.06 -9.18 -1.40
N GLY A 174 -15.68 -8.47 -2.34
CA GLY A 174 -16.75 -8.99 -3.19
C GLY A 174 -16.18 -9.48 -4.51
N LYS A 175 -17.02 -10.17 -5.29
CA LYS A 175 -16.70 -10.40 -6.70
C LYS A 175 -16.79 -9.07 -7.43
N GLU A 176 -15.70 -8.68 -8.10
CA GLU A 176 -15.66 -7.49 -8.94
C GLU A 176 -16.69 -7.59 -10.08
N PRO A 177 -17.50 -6.54 -10.30
CA PRO A 177 -18.32 -6.45 -11.49
C PRO A 177 -17.41 -6.20 -12.70
N PRO A 178 -17.67 -6.83 -13.85
CA PRO A 178 -16.79 -6.67 -15.02
C PRO A 178 -16.79 -5.23 -15.53
N VAL A 179 -15.61 -4.71 -15.88
CA VAL A 179 -15.49 -3.44 -16.63
C VAL A 179 -16.29 -3.51 -17.94
N LYS A 180 -17.24 -2.57 -18.10
CA LYS A 180 -18.10 -2.46 -19.30
C LYS A 180 -17.51 -1.57 -20.39
N LEU A 181 -16.26 -1.84 -20.78
CA LEU A 181 -15.52 -1.14 -21.84
C LEU A 181 -14.78 -2.16 -22.72
N ASP A 182 -14.35 -1.75 -23.92
CA ASP A 182 -13.43 -2.54 -24.75
C ASP A 182 -12.01 -2.45 -24.19
N THR A 183 -11.74 -3.19 -23.13
CA THR A 183 -10.44 -3.15 -22.41
C THR A 183 -9.27 -3.52 -23.33
N ALA A 184 -9.48 -4.40 -24.31
CA ALA A 184 -8.42 -4.77 -25.26
C ALA A 184 -8.06 -3.62 -26.23
N ALA A 185 -9.03 -2.79 -26.63
CA ALA A 185 -8.74 -1.56 -27.36
C ALA A 185 -7.98 -0.55 -26.49
N LEU A 186 -8.43 -0.34 -25.25
CA LEU A 186 -7.78 0.61 -24.32
C LEU A 186 -6.34 0.18 -24.00
N ASP A 187 -6.12 -1.12 -23.71
CA ASP A 187 -4.78 -1.67 -23.44
C ASP A 187 -3.80 -1.41 -24.58
N ARG A 188 -4.26 -1.58 -25.84
CA ARG A 188 -3.43 -1.32 -27.03
C ARG A 188 -3.08 0.16 -27.16
N ILE A 189 -4.01 1.07 -26.87
CA ILE A 189 -3.79 2.51 -26.98
C ILE A 189 -2.88 3.00 -25.87
N ILE A 190 -3.16 2.63 -24.62
CA ILE A 190 -2.35 2.98 -23.47
C ILE A 190 -0.96 2.34 -23.59
N GLY A 191 -0.87 1.12 -24.12
CA GLY A 191 0.37 0.36 -24.22
C GLY A 191 0.76 -0.33 -22.92
N ALA A 192 -0.22 -0.60 -22.06
CA ALA A 192 -0.10 -1.34 -20.82
C ALA A 192 -1.34 -2.23 -20.64
N LYS A 193 -1.26 -3.23 -19.77
CA LYS A 193 -2.41 -4.08 -19.41
C LYS A 193 -3.16 -3.41 -18.26
N GLY A 194 -4.46 -3.20 -18.42
CA GLY A 194 -5.31 -2.71 -17.34
C GLY A 194 -5.83 -3.84 -16.45
N GLU A 195 -6.14 -3.48 -15.21
CA GLU A 195 -6.71 -4.34 -14.17
C GLU A 195 -8.12 -3.87 -13.84
N ASP A 196 -9.02 -4.81 -13.55
CA ASP A 196 -10.36 -4.50 -13.04
C ASP A 196 -10.22 -4.27 -11.53
N GLU A 197 -10.65 -3.10 -11.07
CA GLU A 197 -10.70 -2.75 -9.65
C GLU A 197 -12.14 -2.31 -9.39
N ASN A 198 -12.97 -3.23 -8.92
CA ASN A 198 -14.39 -3.00 -8.62
C ASN A 198 -15.19 -2.34 -9.78
N GLY A 199 -14.95 -2.76 -11.02
CA GLY A 199 -15.62 -2.25 -12.22
C GLY A 199 -15.03 -0.98 -12.80
N VAL A 200 -13.89 -0.52 -12.27
CA VAL A 200 -13.04 0.54 -12.84
C VAL A 200 -11.84 -0.12 -13.51
N LEU A 201 -11.52 0.25 -14.74
CA LEU A 201 -10.29 -0.20 -15.39
C LEU A 201 -9.14 0.69 -14.96
N GLN A 202 -8.14 0.13 -14.30
CA GLN A 202 -6.98 0.86 -13.83
C GLN A 202 -5.70 0.46 -14.56
N TYR A 203 -4.82 1.42 -14.80
CA TYR A 203 -3.47 1.21 -15.30
C TYR A 203 -2.48 1.81 -14.31
N ARG A 204 -1.51 1.00 -13.85
CA ARG A 204 -0.37 1.45 -13.05
C ARG A 204 0.88 1.38 -13.90
N ILE A 205 1.44 2.53 -14.25
CA ILE A 205 2.54 2.64 -15.20
C ILE A 205 3.78 3.13 -14.43
N PRO A 206 4.75 2.24 -14.15
CA PRO A 206 5.95 2.60 -13.41
C PRO A 206 6.67 3.79 -14.04
N VAL A 207 7.18 4.69 -13.21
CA VAL A 207 8.15 5.69 -13.67
C VAL A 207 9.41 5.00 -14.20
N THR A 208 10.10 5.62 -15.15
CA THR A 208 11.27 5.01 -15.79
C THR A 208 12.52 5.11 -14.93
N GLN A 209 12.56 6.10 -14.04
CA GLN A 209 13.66 6.33 -13.12
C GLN A 209 13.59 5.40 -11.92
N LYS A 210 14.75 5.01 -11.40
CA LYS A 210 14.82 4.34 -10.10
C LYS A 210 14.53 5.37 -8.99
N ILE A 211 13.49 5.14 -8.22
CA ILE A 211 13.11 6.02 -7.10
C ILE A 211 13.68 5.46 -5.80
N THR A 212 14.35 6.32 -5.03
CA THR A 212 14.93 5.98 -3.73
C THR A 212 14.29 6.82 -2.65
N ASP A 213 13.82 6.19 -1.57
CA ASP A 213 13.50 6.91 -0.34
C ASP A 213 14.80 7.14 0.43
N THR A 214 15.18 8.41 0.56
CA THR A 214 16.45 8.81 1.19
C THR A 214 16.47 8.60 2.70
N ARG A 215 15.30 8.54 3.35
CA ARG A 215 15.18 8.34 4.79
C ARG A 215 15.07 6.86 5.16
N ALA A 216 14.36 6.09 4.34
CA ALA A 216 14.27 4.65 4.48
C ALA A 216 15.45 3.88 3.88
N HIS A 217 16.31 4.56 3.09
CA HIS A 217 17.47 3.99 2.40
C HIS A 217 17.10 2.78 1.53
N THR A 218 15.94 2.83 0.87
CA THR A 218 15.44 1.75 0.02
C THR A 218 15.01 2.27 -1.34
N THR A 219 14.97 1.36 -2.32
CA THR A 219 14.29 1.65 -3.58
C THR A 219 12.78 1.56 -3.34
N VAL A 220 12.03 2.58 -3.78
CA VAL A 220 10.57 2.59 -3.65
C VAL A 220 9.98 1.69 -4.74
N PRO A 221 9.24 0.62 -4.38
CA PRO A 221 8.47 -0.16 -5.35
C PRO A 221 7.48 0.70 -6.13
N TYR A 222 7.22 0.38 -7.40
CA TYR A 222 6.37 1.26 -8.22
C TYR A 222 4.93 1.37 -7.71
N LEU A 223 4.43 0.32 -7.04
CA LEU A 223 3.11 0.28 -6.40
C LEU A 223 3.00 1.15 -5.15
N MET A 224 4.11 1.74 -4.68
CA MET A 224 4.13 2.66 -3.55
C MET A 224 4.34 4.09 -4.06
N GLU A 225 3.35 4.59 -4.81
CA GLU A 225 3.30 5.96 -5.36
C GLU A 225 4.36 6.30 -6.42
N ALA A 226 5.10 5.32 -6.95
CA ALA A 226 6.12 5.53 -7.97
C ALA A 226 5.64 5.11 -9.37
N SER A 227 4.38 5.43 -9.70
CA SER A 227 3.76 5.11 -10.98
C SER A 227 2.63 6.05 -11.34
N THR A 228 2.52 6.39 -12.63
CA THR A 228 1.33 7.06 -13.18
C THR A 228 0.13 6.13 -13.08
N GLN A 229 -0.96 6.61 -12.48
CA GLN A 229 -2.22 5.88 -12.33
C GLN A 229 -3.28 6.46 -13.26
N LEU A 230 -3.88 5.61 -14.09
CA LEU A 230 -4.94 6.01 -15.01
C LEU A 230 -6.16 5.14 -14.77
N MET A 231 -7.32 5.76 -14.51
CA MET A 231 -8.54 5.04 -14.18
C MET A 231 -9.66 5.39 -15.15
N PHE A 232 -10.42 4.39 -15.57
CA PHE A 232 -11.58 4.53 -16.44
C PHE A 232 -12.81 3.94 -15.76
N GLN A 233 -13.71 4.81 -15.32
CA GLN A 233 -15.04 4.42 -14.86
C GLN A 233 -16.00 4.37 -16.04
N PRO A 234 -16.63 3.21 -16.35
CA PRO A 234 -17.63 3.12 -17.41
C PRO A 234 -18.88 3.97 -17.12
N LEU A 235 -19.33 4.74 -18.11
CA LEU A 235 -20.59 5.51 -18.06
C LEU A 235 -21.70 4.92 -18.95
N GLY A 236 -21.42 3.82 -19.64
CA GLY A 236 -22.31 3.19 -20.61
C GLY A 236 -22.13 3.75 -22.03
N GLY A 237 -22.57 2.97 -23.03
CA GLY A 237 -22.49 3.37 -24.44
C GLY A 237 -21.07 3.64 -24.95
N GLY A 238 -20.07 2.91 -24.43
CA GLY A 238 -18.65 3.11 -24.77
C GLY A 238 -17.99 4.33 -24.13
N ARG A 239 -18.73 5.10 -23.31
CA ARG A 239 -18.21 6.27 -22.62
C ARG A 239 -17.59 5.93 -21.26
N ALA A 240 -16.65 6.76 -20.82
CA ALA A 240 -16.05 6.70 -19.50
C ALA A 240 -15.87 8.09 -18.88
N ALA A 241 -15.72 8.11 -17.55
CA ALA A 241 -15.03 9.17 -16.83
C ALA A 241 -13.60 8.71 -16.55
N VAL A 242 -12.63 9.61 -16.67
CA VAL A 242 -11.22 9.33 -16.36
C VAL A 242 -10.69 10.25 -15.27
N ASN A 243 -9.94 9.64 -14.36
CA ASN A 243 -9.22 10.25 -13.25
C ASN A 243 -7.90 9.49 -13.02
N GLY A 244 -7.12 9.95 -12.06
CA GLY A 244 -5.81 9.43 -11.65
C GLY A 244 -4.78 10.55 -11.73
N ASP A 245 -3.51 10.20 -11.77
CA ASP A 245 -2.42 11.16 -11.85
C ASP A 245 -1.34 10.74 -12.84
N PHE A 246 -0.64 11.75 -13.36
CA PHE A 246 0.66 11.55 -13.99
C PHE A 246 1.77 11.79 -12.96
N THR A 247 2.59 10.77 -12.71
CA THR A 247 3.83 10.89 -11.94
C THR A 247 5.00 11.25 -12.86
N MET A 248 5.74 12.30 -12.50
CA MET A 248 6.68 12.99 -13.39
C MET A 248 7.90 13.49 -12.64
N THR A 249 9.03 13.64 -13.35
CA THR A 249 10.12 14.53 -12.91
C THR A 249 9.80 15.99 -13.27
N ALA A 250 10.54 16.94 -12.68
CA ALA A 250 10.33 18.37 -12.88
C ALA A 250 10.24 18.80 -14.37
N ASP A 251 11.15 18.30 -15.21
CA ASP A 251 11.22 18.69 -16.62
C ASP A 251 10.06 18.14 -17.46
N GLN A 252 9.36 17.12 -16.96
CA GLN A 252 8.24 16.47 -17.64
C GLN A 252 6.89 17.15 -17.36
N VAL A 253 6.79 17.94 -16.29
CA VAL A 253 5.52 18.54 -15.81
C VAL A 253 4.82 19.38 -16.88
N ASN A 254 5.50 20.42 -17.39
CA ASN A 254 4.88 21.33 -18.36
C ASN A 254 4.61 20.66 -19.73
N PRO A 255 5.50 19.81 -20.27
CA PRO A 255 5.19 18.98 -21.43
C PRO A 255 3.91 18.15 -21.29
N VAL A 256 3.73 17.45 -20.17
CA VAL A 256 2.51 16.66 -19.90
C VAL A 256 1.28 17.56 -19.80
N ILE A 257 1.33 18.64 -19.01
CA ILE A 257 0.21 19.59 -18.90
C ILE A 257 -0.19 20.12 -20.27
N LYS A 258 0.76 20.51 -21.11
CA LYS A 258 0.50 20.98 -22.48
C LYS A 258 -0.17 19.90 -23.34
N ALA A 259 0.30 18.65 -23.25
CA ALA A 259 -0.26 17.53 -24.00
C ALA A 259 -1.70 17.19 -23.59
N LEU A 260 -2.00 17.25 -22.30
CA LEU A 260 -3.34 17.00 -21.75
C LEU A 260 -4.30 18.17 -22.05
N ARG A 261 -3.86 19.41 -21.85
CA ARG A 261 -4.68 20.61 -22.09
C ARG A 261 -5.02 20.82 -23.56
N SER A 262 -4.12 20.49 -24.49
CA SER A 262 -4.41 20.57 -25.93
C SER A 262 -5.52 19.62 -26.38
N ARG A 263 -5.85 18.63 -25.53
CA ARG A 263 -6.93 17.66 -25.73
C ARG A 263 -8.12 17.91 -24.81
N GLY A 264 -8.16 19.05 -24.13
CA GLY A 264 -9.28 19.45 -23.28
C GLY A 264 -9.42 18.66 -21.97
N MET A 265 -8.37 17.94 -21.53
CA MET A 265 -8.35 17.30 -20.22
C MET A 265 -8.28 18.36 -19.12
N THR A 266 -9.16 18.30 -18.13
CA THR A 266 -9.12 19.21 -16.98
C THR A 266 -7.91 18.87 -16.13
N ILE A 267 -7.19 19.90 -15.67
CA ILE A 267 -6.13 19.75 -14.67
C ILE A 267 -6.75 20.08 -13.33
N ILE A 268 -6.57 19.19 -12.36
CA ILE A 268 -7.13 19.31 -11.02
C ILE A 268 -6.09 19.93 -10.09
N GLU A 269 -4.97 19.24 -9.90
CA GLU A 269 -3.91 19.70 -9.01
C GLU A 269 -2.54 19.18 -9.47
N LEU A 270 -1.50 19.99 -9.24
CA LEU A 270 -0.09 19.63 -9.41
C LEU A 270 0.58 19.71 -8.03
N HIS A 271 1.08 18.59 -7.52
CA HIS A 271 1.60 18.49 -6.16
C HIS A 271 2.65 17.37 -6.03
N ASN A 272 3.00 16.99 -4.80
CA ASN A 272 3.87 15.87 -4.45
C ASN A 272 3.13 14.91 -3.50
N HIS A 273 3.33 13.59 -3.64
CA HIS A 273 2.81 12.60 -2.67
C HIS A 273 3.81 12.34 -1.54
N MET A 274 5.11 12.38 -1.85
CA MET A 274 6.19 12.00 -0.94
C MET A 274 7.07 13.21 -0.55
N LEU A 275 7.88 13.04 0.52
CA LEU A 275 8.83 14.05 1.02
C LEU A 275 10.30 13.67 0.80
N TYR A 276 10.62 12.37 0.75
CA TYR A 276 11.98 11.84 0.88
C TYR A 276 12.47 11.12 -0.38
N GLU A 277 11.66 11.12 -1.43
CA GLU A 277 11.94 10.45 -2.70
C GLU A 277 12.99 11.19 -3.53
N GLN A 278 13.86 10.42 -4.18
CA GLN A 278 14.83 10.92 -5.16
C GLN A 278 14.87 10.01 -6.40
N PRO A 279 14.83 10.59 -7.62
CA PRO A 279 14.61 12.01 -7.93
C PRO A 279 13.25 12.51 -7.43
N ARG A 280 13.12 13.83 -7.20
CA ARG A 280 11.86 14.47 -6.79
C ARG A 280 10.77 14.18 -7.82
N LEU A 281 9.62 13.70 -7.34
CA LEU A 281 8.45 13.41 -8.16
C LEU A 281 7.37 14.48 -7.98
N PHE A 282 6.63 14.71 -9.07
CA PHE A 282 5.45 15.56 -9.13
C PHE A 282 4.28 14.77 -9.69
N TYR A 283 3.08 15.05 -9.20
CA TYR A 283 1.86 14.33 -9.50
C TYR A 283 0.84 15.33 -10.03
N LEU A 284 0.16 14.97 -11.11
CA LEU A 284 -0.80 15.83 -11.78
C LEU A 284 -2.13 15.11 -11.93
N HIS A 285 -3.11 15.46 -11.09
CA HIS A 285 -4.47 14.94 -11.22
C HIS A 285 -5.20 15.59 -12.37
N PHE A 286 -6.06 14.81 -13.01
CA PHE A 286 -6.80 15.22 -14.18
C PHE A 286 -8.23 14.69 -14.18
N TRP A 287 -9.10 15.31 -14.98
CA TRP A 287 -10.47 14.84 -15.15
C TRP A 287 -11.00 15.08 -16.55
N LYS A 288 -11.72 14.10 -17.10
CA LYS A 288 -12.56 14.26 -18.31
C LYS A 288 -13.59 13.15 -18.43
N THR A 289 -14.68 13.42 -19.14
CA THR A 289 -15.63 12.40 -19.59
C THR A 289 -15.73 12.39 -21.11
N GLY A 290 -16.05 11.26 -21.71
CA GLY A 290 -16.03 11.12 -23.16
C GLY A 290 -16.11 9.67 -23.64
N ASP A 291 -15.90 9.47 -24.95
CA ASP A 291 -15.66 8.15 -25.53
C ASP A 291 -14.37 7.55 -24.96
N ALA A 292 -14.42 6.30 -24.48
CA ALA A 292 -13.29 5.71 -23.77
C ALA A 292 -12.04 5.54 -24.66
N THR A 293 -12.20 5.26 -25.95
CA THR A 293 -11.10 5.11 -26.90
C THR A 293 -10.41 6.46 -27.14
N ALA A 294 -11.19 7.52 -27.32
CA ALA A 294 -10.67 8.88 -27.42
C ALA A 294 -9.94 9.31 -26.14
N LEU A 295 -10.50 9.03 -24.97
CA LEU A 295 -9.87 9.33 -23.68
C LEU A 295 -8.55 8.58 -23.50
N ALA A 296 -8.47 7.31 -23.91
CA ALA A 296 -7.21 6.58 -23.89
C ALA A 296 -6.16 7.22 -24.81
N GLY A 297 -6.57 7.71 -25.98
CA GLY A 297 -5.69 8.49 -26.86
C GLY A 297 -5.21 9.79 -26.23
N ASP A 298 -6.08 10.46 -25.46
CA ASP A 298 -5.73 11.68 -24.73
C ASP A 298 -4.68 11.42 -23.65
N LEU A 299 -4.89 10.39 -22.83
CA LEU A 299 -3.97 10.00 -21.77
C LEU A 299 -2.66 9.45 -22.33
N ARG A 300 -2.71 8.70 -23.42
CA ARG A 300 -1.52 8.20 -24.10
C ARG A 300 -0.57 9.32 -24.51
N ALA A 301 -1.12 10.45 -24.98
CA ALA A 301 -0.29 11.59 -25.34
C ALA A 301 0.44 12.23 -24.15
N GLY A 302 -0.14 12.17 -22.94
CA GLY A 302 0.55 12.53 -21.70
C GLY A 302 1.66 11.52 -21.38
N LEU A 303 1.38 10.22 -21.48
CA LEU A 303 2.36 9.16 -21.21
C LEU A 303 3.58 9.25 -22.12
N ASP A 304 3.39 9.62 -23.38
CA ASP A 304 4.48 9.82 -24.34
C ASP A 304 5.45 10.94 -23.89
N GLN A 305 4.99 11.94 -23.12
CA GLN A 305 5.86 12.98 -22.57
C GLN A 305 6.65 12.49 -21.34
N VAL A 306 6.08 11.60 -20.52
CA VAL A 306 6.77 10.99 -19.37
C VAL A 306 7.84 9.99 -19.82
N ARG A 307 7.67 9.40 -21.01
CA ARG A 307 8.62 8.45 -21.61
C ARG A 307 9.60 9.06 -22.59
N ALA A 308 9.45 10.34 -22.93
CA ALA A 308 10.36 11.02 -23.85
C ALA A 308 11.77 11.06 -23.23
N PRO A 309 12.81 10.60 -23.94
CA PRO A 309 14.19 10.79 -23.49
C PRO A 309 14.47 12.29 -23.34
N GLY A 310 15.00 12.66 -22.17
CA GLY A 310 15.59 13.96 -21.82
C GLY A 310 15.26 15.17 -22.71
N HIS A 311 14.50 16.10 -22.15
CA HIS A 311 14.86 17.50 -22.31
C HIS A 311 16.07 17.83 -21.44
#